data_AF-B5IL82-F1
#
_entry.id   AF-B5IL82-F1
#
_cell.length_a   1.000
_cell.length_b   1.000
_cell.length_c   1.000
_cell.angle_alpha   90.00
_cell.angle_beta   90.00
_cell.angle_gamma   90.00
#
_symmetry.space_group_name_H-M   'P 1'
#
loop_
_entity.id
_entity.type
_entity.pdbx_description
1 polymer ?
#
loop_
_entity_poly.entity_id
_entity_poly.type
_entity_poly.pdbx_seq_one_letter_code
_entity_poly.pdbx_strand_id
1 'polypeptide(L)'
;MSGRKVLLAVLAGLVLGWMIGMFMESIVANTPNDIDPDELHRLRWLLAAAGALSGLAIESIRQLQAASTDPAYRRRRRFRP
;
A
#
# COMPACT_ATOMS: atom_id res chain seq x y z
N MET A 1 8.64 -10.50 15.40
CA MET A 1 8.19 -9.59 14.32
C MET A 1 9.33 -8.69 13.90
N SER A 2 9.55 -8.46 12.60
CA SER A 2 10.60 -7.55 12.12
C SER A 2 9.99 -6.18 11.84
N GLY A 3 10.10 -5.25 12.79
CA GLY A 3 9.54 -3.90 12.66
C GLY A 3 10.03 -3.14 11.44
N ARG A 4 11.29 -3.34 11.04
CA ARG A 4 11.86 -2.73 9.82
C ARG A 4 11.13 -3.15 8.55
N LYS A 5 10.72 -4.42 8.44
CA LYS A 5 9.97 -4.92 7.27
C LYS A 5 8.56 -4.34 7.22
N VAL A 6 7.92 -4.18 8.39
CA VAL A 6 6.64 -3.47 8.52
C VAL A 6 6.78 -2.05 8.03
N LEU A 7 7.77 -1.30 8.53
CA LEU A 7 7.98 0.08 8.13
C LEU A 7 8.19 0.23 6.61
N LEU A 8 9.01 -0.64 6.01
CA LEU A 8 9.22 -0.63 4.56
C LEU A 8 7.93 -0.94 3.78
N ALA A 9 7.11 -1.88 4.26
CA ALA A 9 5.85 -2.21 3.62
C ALA A 9 4.83 -1.05 3.72
N VAL A 10 4.77 -0.37 4.87
CA VAL A 10 3.96 0.83 5.06
C VAL A 10 4.42 1.96 4.13
N LEU A 11 5.73 2.22 4.06
CA LEU A 11 6.29 3.23 3.16
C LEU A 11 5.99 2.90 1.69
N ALA A 12 6.16 1.65 1.28
CA ALA A 12 5.83 1.21 -0.07
C ALA A 12 4.33 1.41 -0.39
N GLY A 13 3.46 1.02 0.54
CA GLY A 13 2.02 1.24 0.43
C GLY A 13 1.65 2.72 0.34
N LEU A 14 2.30 3.56 1.15
CA LEU A 14 2.08 5.01 1.15
C LEU A 14 2.47 5.64 -0.19
N VAL A 15 3.65 5.29 -0.72
CA VAL A 15 4.11 5.77 -2.03
C VAL A 15 3.16 5.33 -3.14
N LEU A 16 2.71 4.07 -3.13
CA LEU A 16 1.74 3.59 -4.12
C LEU A 16 0.40 4.33 -4.03
N GLY A 17 -0.14 4.51 -2.83
CA GLY A 17 -1.38 5.26 -2.62
C GLY A 17 -1.26 6.72 -3.08
N TRP A 18 -0.11 7.35 -2.82
CA TRP A 18 0.19 8.69 -3.30
C TRP A 18 0.26 8.79 -4.83
N MET A 19 0.92 7.83 -5.49
CA MET A 19 0.97 7.74 -6.95
C MET A 19 -0.43 7.59 -7.57
N ILE A 20 -1.29 6.77 -6.96
CA ILE A 20 -2.69 6.61 -7.40
C ILE A 20 -3.44 7.93 -7.24
N GLY A 21 -3.23 8.67 -6.14
CA GLY A 21 -3.83 9.99 -5.94
C GLY A 21 -3.40 11.01 -7.00
N MET A 22 -2.10 11.08 -7.33
CA MET A 22 -1.63 11.92 -8.44
C MET A 22 -2.26 11.53 -9.78
N PHE A 23 -2.40 10.22 -10.03
CA PHE A 23 -3.05 9.74 -11.25
C PHE A 23 -4.51 10.18 -11.31
N MET A 24 -5.23 10.13 -10.19
CA MET A 24 -6.62 10.61 -10.12
C MET A 24 -6.71 12.14 -10.36
N GLU A 25 -5.80 12.93 -9.77
CA GLU A 25 -5.68 14.36 -10.03
C GLU A 25 -5.49 14.65 -11.53
N SER A 26 -4.65 13.86 -12.21
CA SER A 26 -4.45 13.98 -13.66
C SER A 26 -5.70 13.66 -14.48
N ILE A 27 -6.55 12.72 -14.04
CA ILE A 27 -7.82 12.42 -14.73
C ILE A 27 -8.78 13.59 -14.56
N VAL A 28 -8.91 14.09 -13.34
CA VAL A 28 -9.83 15.19 -13.03
C VAL A 28 -9.41 16.46 -13.75
N ALA A 29 -8.12 16.77 -13.81
CA ALA A 29 -7.62 17.94 -14.55
C ALA A 29 -7.95 17.92 -16.05
N ASN A 30 -8.15 16.73 -16.64
CA ASN A 30 -8.55 16.56 -18.04
C ASN A 30 -10.06 16.36 -18.22
N THR A 31 -10.84 16.40 -17.15
CA THR A 31 -12.30 16.24 -17.18
C THR A 31 -12.94 17.61 -16.97
N PRO A 32 -13.93 18.02 -17.80
CA PRO A 32 -14.62 19.31 -17.64
C PRO A 32 -15.60 19.27 -16.46
N ASN A 33 -15.08 19.11 -15.25
CA ASN A 33 -15.84 19.12 -14.01
C ASN A 33 -15.17 20.08 -13.03
N ASP A 34 -15.96 20.93 -12.38
CA ASP A 34 -15.47 21.88 -11.39
C ASP A 34 -15.38 21.17 -10.04
N ILE A 35 -14.20 20.66 -9.71
CA ILE A 35 -13.91 20.00 -8.43
C ILE A 35 -12.98 20.90 -7.64
N ASP A 36 -13.31 21.15 -6.37
CA ASP A 36 -12.49 21.92 -5.45
C ASP A 36 -11.09 21.28 -5.31
N PRO A 37 -10.00 22.02 -5.59
CA PRO A 37 -8.63 21.55 -5.39
C PRO A 37 -8.35 20.98 -4.00
N ASP A 38 -9.01 21.50 -2.96
CA ASP A 38 -8.81 21.04 -1.58
C ASP A 38 -9.46 19.66 -1.34
N GLU A 39 -10.53 19.32 -2.07
CA GLU A 39 -11.12 17.98 -2.04
C GLU A 39 -10.22 16.95 -2.71
N LEU A 40 -9.64 17.30 -3.86
CA LEU A 40 -8.65 16.47 -4.56
C LEU A 40 -7.41 16.21 -3.69
N HIS A 41 -6.92 17.25 -3.00
CA HIS A 41 -5.79 17.12 -2.09
C HIS A 41 -6.10 16.19 -0.91
N ARG A 42 -7.29 16.31 -0.31
CA ARG A 42 -7.76 15.41 0.75
C ARG A 42 -7.90 13.97 0.26
N LEU A 43 -8.44 13.77 -0.94
CA LEU A 43 -8.53 12.46 -1.57
C LEU A 43 -7.15 11.82 -1.75
N ARG A 44 -6.15 12.58 -2.22
CA ARG A 44 -4.78 12.07 -2.37
C ARG A 44 -4.18 11.61 -1.03
N TRP A 45 -4.35 12.41 0.03
CA TRP A 45 -3.89 12.00 1.36
C TRP A 45 -4.63 10.77 1.89
N LEU A 46 -5.93 10.67 1.65
CA LEU A 46 -6.73 9.51 2.02
C LEU A 46 -6.26 8.24 1.29
N LEU A 47 -5.95 8.34 0.00
CA LEU A 47 -5.39 7.24 -0.80
C LEU A 47 -4.00 6.83 -0.29
N ALA A 48 -3.13 7.79 0.04
CA ALA A 48 -1.82 7.52 0.61
C ALA A 48 -1.94 6.78 1.97
N ALA A 49 -2.83 7.22 2.85
CA ALA A 49 -3.10 6.56 4.13
C ALA A 49 -3.67 5.15 3.95
N ALA A 50 -4.62 4.96 3.02
CA ALA A 50 -5.17 3.65 2.69
C ALA A 50 -4.10 2.69 2.13
N GLY A 51 -3.21 3.19 1.28
CA GLY A 51 -2.06 2.43 0.78
C GLY A 51 -1.11 2.02 1.91
N ALA A 52 -0.80 2.93 2.82
CA ALA A 52 0.03 2.67 4.00
C ALA A 52 -0.57 1.56 4.89
N LEU A 53 -1.88 1.64 5.18
CA LEU A 53 -2.62 0.62 5.94
C LEU A 53 -2.64 -0.73 5.22
N SER A 54 -2.80 -0.73 3.91
CA SER A 54 -2.73 -1.95 3.09
C SER A 54 -1.36 -2.60 3.19
N GLY A 55 -0.28 -1.82 3.11
CA GLY A 55 1.09 -2.30 3.30
C GLY A 55 1.33 -2.92 4.69
N LEU A 56 0.80 -2.27 5.74
CA LEU A 56 0.81 -2.81 7.10
C LEU A 56 0.09 -4.16 7.19
N ALA A 57 -1.13 -4.24 6.66
CA ALA A 57 -1.95 -5.45 6.72
C ALA A 57 -1.26 -6.62 5.98
N ILE A 58 -0.76 -6.37 4.76
CA ILE A 58 -0.08 -7.39 3.95
C ILE A 58 1.17 -7.92 4.66
N GLU A 59 2.02 -7.04 5.19
CA GLU A 59 3.23 -7.46 5.89
C GLU A 59 2.91 -8.15 7.24
N SER A 60 1.85 -7.74 7.92
CA SER A 60 1.39 -8.41 9.14
C SER A 60 0.96 -9.85 8.86
N ILE A 61 0.16 -10.06 7.81
CA ILE A 61 -0.23 -11.40 7.33
C ILE A 61 1.02 -12.19 6.92
N ARG A 62 1.95 -11.58 6.18
CA ARG A 62 3.19 -12.25 5.77
C ARG A 62 4.04 -12.69 6.96
N GLN A 63 4.10 -11.89 8.03
CA GLN A 63 4.81 -12.25 9.26
C GLN A 63 4.09 -13.36 10.03
N LEU A 64 2.76 -13.35 10.08
CA LEU A 64 1.97 -14.44 10.67
C LEU A 64 2.18 -15.75 9.90
N GLN A 65 2.15 -15.71 8.57
CA GLN A 65 2.45 -16.87 7.71
C GLN A 65 3.88 -17.38 7.93
N ALA A 66 4.86 -16.48 8.08
CA ALA A 66 6.25 -16.86 8.33
C ALA A 66 6.49 -17.46 9.74
N ALA A 67 5.68 -17.07 10.73
CA ALA A 67 5.73 -17.61 12.08
C ALA A 67 4.96 -18.92 12.23
N SER A 68 4.09 -19.27 11.27
CA SER A 68 3.28 -20.48 11.32
C SER A 68 4.12 -21.76 11.24
N THR A 69 3.80 -22.72 12.11
CA THR A 69 4.39 -24.06 12.14
C THR A 69 3.84 -24.99 11.06
N ASP A 70 2.69 -24.64 10.47
CA ASP A 70 2.03 -25.44 9.44
C ASP A 70 2.86 -25.46 8.13
N PRO A 71 3.20 -26.66 7.61
CA PRO A 71 3.98 -26.81 6.39
C PRO A 71 3.32 -26.18 5.15
N ALA A 72 2.00 -26.01 5.11
CA ALA A 72 1.30 -25.30 4.04
C ALA A 72 1.73 -23.83 3.94
N TYR A 73 2.06 -23.20 5.07
CA TYR A 73 2.46 -21.79 5.15
C TYR A 73 3.97 -21.56 5.08
N ARG A 74 4.80 -22.60 5.30
CA ARG A 74 6.27 -22.52 5.12
C ARG A 74 6.74 -22.44 3.67
N ARG A 75 5.86 -22.65 2.68
CA ARG A 75 6.26 -22.84 1.27
C ARG A 75 6.56 -21.53 0.54
N ARG A 76 7.56 -20.77 0.99
CA ARG A 76 8.23 -19.73 0.19
C ARG A 76 9.73 -19.70 0.43
N ARG A 77 10.43 -20.72 -0.09
CA ARG A 77 11.88 -20.68 -0.37
C ARG A 77 12.30 -21.84 -1.29
N ARG A 78 11.71 -21.92 -2.48
CA ARG A 78 12.28 -22.65 -3.63
C ARG A 78 11.93 -21.91 -4.92
N PHE A 79 12.46 -20.70 -5.07
CA PHE A 79 12.93 -20.27 -6.38
C PHE A 79 14.45 -20.22 -6.23
N ARG A 80 15.10 -21.27 -6.71
CA ARG A 80 16.55 -21.34 -6.91
C ARG A 80 16.71 -21.31 -8.44
N PRO A 81 17.49 -20.38 -9.00
CA PRO A 81 17.78 -20.38 -10.43
C PRO A 81 18.48 -21.67 -10.85
#